data_AF-A0A1H0YZW7-F1
#
_entry.id   AF-A0A1H0YZW7-F1
#
_cell.length_a   1.000
_cell.length_b   1.000
_cell.length_c   1.000
_cell.angle_alpha   90.00
_cell.angle_beta   90.00
_cell.angle_gamma   90.00
#
_symmetry.space_group_name_H-M   'P 1'
#
loop_
_entity.id
_entity.type
_entity.pdbx_description
1 polymer ?
#
loop_
_entity_poly.entity_id
_entity_poly.type
_entity_poly.pdbx_seq_one_letter_code
_entity_poly.pdbx_strand_id
1 'polypeptide(L)'
;MSDYETVLRADAMLTPEGAIAGAELAFDGSGRITYAGSARPDAASASDRVVHELPGHVLMPGLVNGHTHSAMTLLRGVSDDEGFMPWLAAVQALEQHLTHDDVAVGLQLAMVEMIETGTTSFADMYHWDADLIELVRSAGMRALVALASFAPEAVGFPGVSPWTGAEATDQTEALAERYAGDAQVRIAYGPHAPYTCPPEFLRDIAQRAVRLGIPIHTHISESAAEVAQIRERYGATPAVHLDALGLFEAEVLAAHCVHLTDGEIELFARTGTAVSHNPVSNLKLGNGIAALPEWQAAGLRVSLGTDSVASNNTLDLFEEIKTGTILHRGARGDAAIVRAADVLDIATRRGAEAIGFPETGALEAGRLADVIALDVTGSSAIPFEAASLVSHLGFAATGGDVRHVFIGGRHVYAEGEHLTLDADAIRARAAAARARLSDAARTD
;
A
#
# COMPACT_ATOMS: atom_id res chain seq x y z
N MET A 1 -23.18 8.89 19.44
CA MET A 1 -22.21 9.60 18.58
C MET A 1 -22.01 10.93 19.27
N SER A 2 -20.79 11.25 19.64
CA SER A 2 -20.51 12.51 20.32
C SER A 2 -20.68 13.66 19.33
N ASP A 3 -21.43 14.69 19.71
CA ASP A 3 -21.73 15.87 18.90
C ASP A 3 -20.51 16.80 18.70
N TYR A 4 -19.28 16.31 18.89
CA TYR A 4 -18.08 17.12 18.68
C TYR A 4 -17.63 17.06 17.22
N GLU A 5 -17.16 18.20 16.74
CA GLU A 5 -16.54 18.35 15.41
C GLU A 5 -15.07 18.69 15.61
N THR A 6 -14.19 17.94 14.95
CA THR A 6 -12.76 18.27 14.90
C THR A 6 -12.51 19.13 13.67
N VAL A 7 -11.71 20.19 13.83
CA VAL A 7 -11.37 21.14 12.77
C VAL A 7 -9.86 21.26 12.67
N LEU A 8 -9.31 21.05 11.47
CA LEU A 8 -7.90 21.26 11.15
C LEU A 8 -7.80 22.53 10.31
N ARG A 9 -6.92 23.46 10.68
CA ARG A 9 -6.62 24.68 9.93
C ARG A 9 -5.15 24.72 9.57
N ALA A 10 -4.86 24.92 8.29
CA ALA A 10 -3.50 24.82 7.75
C ALA A 10 -3.27 25.86 6.65
N ASP A 11 -2.01 26.04 6.24
CA ASP A 11 -1.63 27.06 5.25
C ASP A 11 -2.16 26.71 3.86
N ALA A 12 -2.26 25.42 3.53
CA ALA A 12 -2.92 24.94 2.32
C ALA A 12 -3.49 23.51 2.49
N MET A 13 -4.32 23.10 1.53
CA MET A 13 -4.85 21.73 1.45
C MET A 13 -4.97 21.26 -0.01
N LEU A 14 -4.63 20.00 -0.26
CA LEU A 14 -4.89 19.33 -1.53
C LEU A 14 -6.30 18.69 -1.52
N THR A 15 -7.14 19.10 -2.46
CA THR A 15 -8.50 18.56 -2.70
C THR A 15 -8.61 18.03 -4.13
N PRO A 16 -9.69 17.28 -4.48
CA PRO A 16 -9.94 16.87 -5.86
C PRO A 16 -9.99 18.05 -6.85
N GLU A 17 -10.43 19.23 -6.40
CA GLU A 17 -10.48 20.46 -7.19
C GLU A 17 -9.13 21.18 -7.30
N GLY A 18 -8.12 20.75 -6.53
CA GLY A 18 -6.77 21.30 -6.52
C GLY A 18 -6.36 21.87 -5.15
N ALA A 19 -5.37 22.75 -5.17
CA ALA A 19 -4.82 23.35 -3.95
C ALA A 19 -5.69 24.51 -3.45
N ILE A 20 -6.00 24.51 -2.15
CA ILE A 20 -6.74 25.57 -1.45
C ILE A 20 -5.78 26.25 -0.48
N ALA A 21 -5.64 27.58 -0.54
CA ALA A 21 -4.86 28.37 0.41
C ALA A 21 -5.70 28.73 1.65
N GLY A 22 -5.05 28.80 2.82
CA GLY A 22 -5.70 29.09 4.10
C GLY A 22 -6.85 28.11 4.34
N ALA A 23 -6.51 26.83 4.47
CA ALA A 23 -7.46 25.74 4.40
C ALA A 23 -8.08 25.41 5.77
N GLU A 24 -9.31 24.91 5.74
CA GLU A 24 -10.01 24.32 6.87
C GLU A 24 -10.66 22.99 6.44
N LEU A 25 -10.35 21.93 7.20
CA LEU A 25 -10.98 20.62 7.11
C LEU A 25 -11.74 20.37 8.42
N ALA A 26 -12.99 19.96 8.34
CA ALA A 26 -13.78 19.58 9.52
C ALA A 26 -14.38 18.18 9.35
N PHE A 27 -14.45 17.43 10.45
CA PHE A 27 -15.06 16.11 10.49
C PHE A 27 -15.76 15.84 11.82
N ASP A 28 -16.80 15.02 11.79
CA ASP A 28 -17.59 14.67 12.97
C ASP A 28 -16.95 13.54 13.80
N GLY A 29 -17.56 13.21 14.95
CA GLY A 29 -17.10 12.12 15.81
C GLY A 29 -17.19 10.71 15.20
N SER A 30 -17.76 10.54 14.00
CA SER A 30 -17.67 9.29 13.22
C SER A 30 -16.48 9.27 12.26
N GLY A 31 -15.72 10.37 12.21
CA GLY A 31 -14.61 10.56 11.30
C GLY A 31 -15.03 10.97 9.90
N ARG A 32 -16.29 11.34 9.67
CA ARG A 32 -16.76 11.79 8.35
C ARG A 32 -16.49 13.27 8.15
N ILE A 33 -15.86 13.61 7.04
CA ILE A 33 -15.58 14.98 6.63
C ILE A 33 -16.92 15.70 6.41
N THR A 34 -17.14 16.76 7.17
CA THR A 34 -18.31 17.65 7.08
C THR A 34 -18.02 18.87 6.22
N TYR A 35 -16.74 19.28 6.11
CA TYR A 35 -16.30 20.42 5.32
C TYR A 35 -14.83 20.28 4.90
N ALA A 36 -14.52 20.65 3.66
CA ALA A 36 -13.16 20.79 3.15
C ALA A 36 -13.13 22.03 2.24
N GLY A 37 -12.44 23.09 2.64
CA GLY A 37 -12.43 24.33 1.87
C GLY A 37 -11.55 25.41 2.47
N SER A 38 -11.75 26.66 2.03
CA SER A 38 -11.09 27.81 2.66
C SER A 38 -11.55 28.00 4.10
N ALA A 39 -10.68 28.54 4.94
CA ALA A 39 -10.94 28.79 6.34
C ALA A 39 -12.18 29.68 6.53
N ARG A 40 -13.06 29.26 7.43
CA ARG A 40 -14.32 29.96 7.70
C ARG A 40 -14.13 30.89 8.89
N PRO A 41 -14.42 32.20 8.76
CA PRO A 41 -14.15 33.19 9.82
C PRO A 41 -14.92 32.93 11.12
N ASP A 42 -16.13 32.37 11.05
CA ASP A 42 -17.03 32.21 12.20
C ASP A 42 -17.03 30.80 12.82
N ALA A 43 -16.15 29.90 12.36
CA ALA A 43 -16.15 28.50 12.82
C ALA A 43 -15.62 28.30 14.25
N ALA A 44 -15.10 29.33 14.91
CA ALA A 44 -14.49 29.23 16.25
C ALA A 44 -15.49 29.37 17.43
N SER A 45 -16.80 29.51 17.19
CA SER A 45 -17.76 29.94 18.22
C SER A 45 -18.66 28.85 18.83
N ALA A 46 -18.55 27.59 18.39
CA ALA A 46 -19.31 26.47 18.98
C ALA A 46 -18.49 25.79 20.08
N SER A 47 -19.05 25.61 21.28
CA SER A 47 -18.40 24.99 22.45
C SER A 47 -17.96 23.54 22.26
N ASP A 48 -18.43 22.90 21.19
CA ASP A 48 -18.30 21.47 20.94
C ASP A 48 -17.29 21.18 19.81
N ARG A 49 -16.32 22.07 19.59
CA ARG A 49 -15.27 21.93 18.56
C ARG A 49 -13.88 21.73 19.14
N VAL A 50 -13.16 20.75 18.61
CA VAL A 50 -11.71 20.60 18.84
C VAL A 50 -10.98 21.18 17.64
N VAL A 51 -10.27 22.29 17.83
CA VAL A 51 -9.56 22.98 16.74
C VAL A 51 -8.06 22.73 16.84
N HIS A 52 -7.48 22.21 15.76
CA HIS A 52 -6.04 22.09 15.55
C HIS A 52 -5.60 23.20 14.60
N GLU A 53 -4.93 24.21 15.13
CA GLU A 53 -4.25 25.23 14.32
C GLU A 53 -2.87 24.69 13.95
N LEU A 54 -2.64 24.46 12.65
CA LEU A 54 -1.43 23.85 12.08
C LEU A 54 -0.71 24.86 11.16
N PRO A 55 -0.27 26.02 11.68
CA PRO A 55 0.47 26.98 10.88
C PRO A 55 1.77 26.35 10.35
N GLY A 56 2.19 26.72 9.15
CA GLY A 56 3.37 26.13 8.52
C GLY A 56 3.17 24.69 8.05
N HIS A 57 1.92 24.19 8.05
CA HIS A 57 1.60 22.87 7.52
C HIS A 57 0.67 22.93 6.32
N VAL A 58 0.66 21.85 5.54
CA VAL A 58 -0.31 21.60 4.47
C VAL A 58 -1.04 20.29 4.71
N LEU A 59 -2.32 20.22 4.33
CA LEU A 59 -3.13 19.00 4.42
C LEU A 59 -3.20 18.28 3.08
N MET A 60 -3.15 16.96 3.10
CA MET A 60 -3.50 16.12 1.95
C MET A 60 -4.16 14.81 2.41
N PRO A 61 -4.86 14.08 1.53
CA PRO A 61 -5.36 12.75 1.89
C PRO A 61 -4.20 11.86 2.34
N GLY A 62 -4.48 10.98 3.29
CA GLY A 62 -3.54 9.94 3.68
C GLY A 62 -3.12 9.09 2.49
N LEU A 63 -1.86 8.69 2.47
CA LEU A 63 -1.30 7.89 1.39
C LEU A 63 -1.80 6.44 1.49
N VAL A 64 -1.91 5.80 0.34
CA VAL A 64 -2.41 4.43 0.19
C VAL A 64 -1.35 3.57 -0.48
N ASN A 65 -0.82 2.60 0.27
CA ASN A 65 0.19 1.68 -0.22
C ASN A 65 -0.48 0.47 -0.88
N GLY A 66 -0.48 0.45 -2.21
CA GLY A 66 -1.18 -0.54 -3.02
C GLY A 66 -0.58 -1.95 -3.02
N HIS A 67 0.63 -2.14 -2.46
CA HIS A 67 1.27 -3.44 -2.37
C HIS A 67 2.48 -3.41 -1.43
N THR A 68 2.47 -4.28 -0.41
CA THR A 68 3.56 -4.46 0.57
C THR A 68 3.73 -5.91 1.00
N HIS A 69 4.89 -6.16 1.61
CA HIS A 69 5.16 -7.34 2.44
C HIS A 69 5.66 -6.88 3.82
N SER A 70 4.71 -6.49 4.68
CA SER A 70 4.93 -5.72 5.90
C SER A 70 5.85 -6.41 6.91
N ALA A 71 5.74 -7.72 7.09
CA ALA A 71 6.59 -8.48 8.01
C ALA A 71 8.06 -8.54 7.57
N MET A 72 8.33 -8.29 6.29
CA MET A 72 9.69 -8.24 5.74
C MET A 72 10.47 -7.01 6.20
N THR A 73 9.92 -6.14 7.06
CA THR A 73 10.71 -5.08 7.73
C THR A 73 11.91 -5.62 8.50
N LEU A 74 11.84 -6.86 8.97
CA LEU A 74 12.95 -7.59 9.58
C LEU A 74 14.00 -8.09 8.58
N LEU A 75 13.73 -7.99 7.28
CA LEU A 75 14.59 -8.44 6.19
C LEU A 75 15.21 -7.28 5.41
N ARG A 76 15.11 -6.05 5.94
CA ARG A 76 15.69 -4.87 5.32
C ARG A 76 17.21 -5.03 5.14
N GLY A 77 17.67 -4.84 3.91
CA GLY A 77 19.10 -4.92 3.55
C GLY A 77 19.72 -6.31 3.71
N VAL A 78 18.93 -7.38 3.58
CA VAL A 78 19.43 -8.77 3.64
C VAL A 78 20.27 -9.15 2.43
N SER A 79 19.78 -8.82 1.24
CA SER A 79 20.46 -9.08 -0.03
C SER A 79 20.26 -7.86 -0.92
N ASP A 80 21.37 -7.25 -1.32
CA ASP A 80 21.45 -6.11 -2.21
C ASP A 80 22.50 -6.43 -3.31
N ASP A 81 22.41 -5.77 -4.46
CA ASP A 81 23.34 -5.91 -5.59
C ASP A 81 23.41 -7.31 -6.26
N GLU A 82 22.39 -8.15 -6.09
CA GLU A 82 22.23 -9.44 -6.76
C GLU A 82 21.07 -9.44 -7.77
N GLY A 83 21.03 -10.42 -8.67
CA GLY A 83 19.88 -10.61 -9.57
C GLY A 83 18.64 -11.12 -8.81
N PHE A 84 17.46 -11.00 -9.43
CA PHE A 84 16.16 -11.38 -8.84
C PHE A 84 16.15 -12.77 -8.20
N MET A 85 16.65 -13.80 -8.89
CA MET A 85 16.61 -15.18 -8.39
C MET A 85 17.50 -15.42 -7.15
N PRO A 86 18.79 -15.00 -7.14
CA PRO A 86 19.60 -15.01 -5.92
C PRO A 86 18.99 -14.22 -4.75
N TRP A 87 18.48 -13.00 -5.02
CA TRP A 87 17.82 -12.18 -4.02
C TRP A 87 16.63 -12.91 -3.37
N LEU A 88 15.74 -13.48 -4.20
CA LEU A 88 14.58 -14.22 -3.74
C LEU A 88 14.98 -15.43 -2.88
N ALA A 89 16.03 -16.15 -3.28
CA ALA A 89 16.53 -17.28 -2.50
C ALA A 89 17.08 -16.85 -1.13
N ALA A 90 17.79 -15.73 -1.07
CA ALA A 90 18.32 -15.17 0.19
C ALA A 90 17.20 -14.70 1.13
N VAL A 91 16.17 -14.05 0.57
CA VAL A 91 14.96 -13.66 1.32
C VAL A 91 14.25 -14.90 1.87
N GLN A 92 13.92 -15.86 0.99
CA GLN A 92 13.19 -17.07 1.37
C GLN A 92 13.93 -17.86 2.46
N ALA A 93 15.27 -17.94 2.38
CA ALA A 93 16.07 -18.62 3.39
C ALA A 93 15.86 -18.04 4.80
N LEU A 94 15.70 -16.73 4.94
CA LEU A 94 15.37 -16.12 6.24
C LEU A 94 13.90 -16.28 6.60
N GLU A 95 12.99 -16.22 5.64
CA GLU A 95 11.56 -16.38 5.89
C GLU A 95 11.20 -17.75 6.47
N GLN A 96 11.94 -18.80 6.09
CA GLN A 96 11.76 -20.14 6.66
C GLN A 96 12.00 -20.18 8.19
N HIS A 97 12.73 -19.20 8.73
CA HIS A 97 13.10 -19.10 10.14
C HIS A 97 12.25 -18.10 10.95
N LEU A 98 11.30 -17.43 10.29
CA LEU A 98 10.37 -16.54 10.97
C LEU A 98 9.41 -17.35 11.84
N THR A 99 9.19 -16.84 13.03
CA THR A 99 8.12 -17.27 13.94
C THR A 99 6.95 -16.30 13.83
N HIS A 100 5.80 -16.68 14.38
CA HIS A 100 4.64 -15.80 14.44
C HIS A 100 4.94 -14.46 15.14
N ASP A 101 5.71 -14.49 16.23
CA ASP A 101 6.14 -13.28 16.94
C ASP A 101 6.99 -12.35 16.06
N ASP A 102 7.79 -12.91 15.13
CA ASP A 102 8.57 -12.12 14.19
C ASP A 102 7.67 -11.47 13.13
N VAL A 103 6.67 -12.20 12.62
CA VAL A 103 5.67 -11.64 11.70
C VAL A 103 4.91 -10.51 12.37
N ALA A 104 4.48 -10.70 13.62
CA ALA A 104 3.78 -9.69 14.39
C ALA A 104 4.61 -8.44 14.63
N VAL A 105 5.88 -8.57 15.05
CA VAL A 105 6.74 -7.40 15.27
C VAL A 105 7.17 -6.74 13.95
N GLY A 106 7.35 -7.51 12.88
CA GLY A 106 7.63 -6.99 11.54
C GLY A 106 6.47 -6.14 11.01
N LEU A 107 5.24 -6.64 11.11
CA LEU A 107 4.02 -5.89 10.79
C LEU A 107 3.91 -4.62 11.64
N GLN A 108 4.13 -4.70 12.95
CA GLN A 108 4.12 -3.53 13.84
C GLN A 108 5.15 -2.48 13.43
N LEU A 109 6.38 -2.89 13.08
CA LEU A 109 7.41 -1.98 12.62
C LEU A 109 7.03 -1.34 11.28
N ALA A 110 6.39 -2.09 10.37
CA ALA A 110 5.87 -1.54 9.12
C ALA A 110 4.79 -0.48 9.37
N MET A 111 3.84 -0.75 10.27
CA MET A 111 2.81 0.23 10.64
C MET A 111 3.39 1.49 11.29
N VAL A 112 4.45 1.34 12.10
CA VAL A 112 5.21 2.48 12.62
C VAL A 112 5.73 3.33 11.48
N GLU A 113 6.56 2.77 10.59
CA GLU A 113 7.16 3.50 9.47
C GLU A 113 6.12 4.08 8.50
N MET A 114 5.07 3.32 8.18
CA MET A 114 3.98 3.77 7.31
C MET A 114 3.27 4.99 7.89
N ILE A 115 2.92 4.98 9.19
CA ILE A 115 2.28 6.13 9.83
C ILE A 115 3.25 7.32 9.90
N GLU A 116 4.52 7.10 10.23
CA GLU A 116 5.54 8.16 10.26
C GLU A 116 5.72 8.84 8.90
N THR A 117 5.46 8.12 7.82
CA THR A 117 5.58 8.61 6.43
C THR A 117 4.25 8.94 5.78
N GLY A 118 3.15 8.94 6.54
CA GLY A 118 1.83 9.43 6.11
C GLY A 118 0.95 8.41 5.36
N THR A 119 1.30 7.14 5.38
CA THR A 119 0.46 6.04 4.89
C THR A 119 -0.64 5.72 5.92
N THR A 120 -1.88 5.64 5.44
CA THR A 120 -3.08 5.40 6.27
C THR A 120 -3.77 4.07 5.96
N SER A 121 -3.59 3.59 4.73
CA SER A 121 -4.15 2.33 4.24
C SER A 121 -3.10 1.59 3.42
N PHE A 122 -3.11 0.25 3.46
CA PHE A 122 -2.18 -0.55 2.68
C PHE A 122 -2.79 -1.86 2.17
N ALA A 123 -2.21 -2.47 1.15
CA ALA A 123 -2.50 -3.82 0.72
C ALA A 123 -1.28 -4.69 0.97
N ASP A 124 -1.46 -5.79 1.70
CA ASP A 124 -0.36 -6.62 2.15
C ASP A 124 -0.56 -8.06 1.72
N MET A 125 0.51 -8.70 1.24
CA MET A 125 0.52 -10.12 0.95
C MET A 125 1.54 -10.84 1.83
N TYR A 126 1.09 -11.53 2.86
CA TYR A 126 1.98 -12.29 3.74
C TYR A 126 1.23 -13.39 4.49
N HIS A 127 1.85 -13.98 5.51
CA HIS A 127 1.10 -14.73 6.51
C HIS A 127 0.18 -13.80 7.31
N TRP A 128 -1.08 -14.20 7.44
CA TRP A 128 -2.09 -13.47 8.20
C TRP A 128 -2.98 -14.41 8.99
N ASP A 129 -3.33 -13.96 10.19
CA ASP A 129 -4.36 -14.56 11.03
C ASP A 129 -5.16 -13.46 11.75
N ALA A 130 -6.09 -13.88 12.60
CA ALA A 130 -6.93 -12.94 13.32
C ALA A 130 -6.14 -12.01 14.26
N ASP A 131 -5.07 -12.50 14.90
CA ASP A 131 -4.31 -11.72 15.88
C ASP A 131 -3.51 -10.62 15.18
N LEU A 132 -2.91 -10.93 14.03
CA LEU A 132 -2.23 -9.94 13.18
C LEU A 132 -3.21 -8.87 12.66
N ILE A 133 -4.42 -9.26 12.27
CA ILE A 133 -5.47 -8.32 11.84
C ILE A 133 -5.86 -7.36 12.97
N GLU A 134 -5.96 -7.84 14.22
CA GLU A 134 -6.27 -6.96 15.37
C GLU A 134 -5.15 -5.94 15.64
N LEU A 135 -3.89 -6.25 15.30
CA LEU A 135 -2.80 -5.27 15.36
C LEU A 135 -3.07 -4.08 14.43
N VAL A 136 -3.47 -4.33 13.18
CA VAL A 136 -3.85 -3.28 12.20
C VAL A 136 -5.00 -2.42 12.73
N ARG A 137 -6.06 -3.07 13.21
CA ARG A 137 -7.26 -2.39 13.74
C ARG A 137 -6.89 -1.52 14.94
N SER A 138 -6.08 -2.05 15.86
CA SER A 138 -5.66 -1.33 17.07
C SER A 138 -4.82 -0.08 16.76
N ALA A 139 -3.93 -0.17 15.76
CA ALA A 139 -3.14 0.94 15.25
C ALA A 139 -4.01 2.05 14.64
N GLY A 140 -5.20 1.68 14.15
CA GLY A 140 -6.16 2.58 13.49
C GLY A 140 -6.04 2.57 11.97
N MET A 141 -5.16 1.75 11.39
CA MET A 141 -4.94 1.69 9.94
C MET A 141 -6.03 0.89 9.22
N ARG A 142 -6.00 0.93 7.89
CA ARG A 142 -6.81 0.06 7.02
C ARG A 142 -5.93 -0.87 6.20
N ALA A 143 -6.40 -2.09 5.95
CA ALA A 143 -5.65 -3.07 5.19
C ALA A 143 -6.52 -3.92 4.25
N LEU A 144 -6.07 -4.07 3.00
CA LEU A 144 -6.40 -5.22 2.17
C LEU A 144 -5.42 -6.35 2.53
N VAL A 145 -5.92 -7.37 3.21
CA VAL A 145 -5.12 -8.46 3.76
C VAL A 145 -5.22 -9.66 2.83
N ALA A 146 -4.16 -9.92 2.07
CA ALA A 146 -4.03 -11.06 1.19
C ALA A 146 -3.23 -12.18 1.86
N LEU A 147 -3.88 -13.29 2.17
CA LEU A 147 -3.20 -14.45 2.75
C LEU A 147 -2.37 -15.14 1.67
N ALA A 148 -1.05 -15.08 1.84
CA ALA A 148 -0.10 -15.67 0.90
C ALA A 148 -0.26 -17.20 0.84
N SER A 149 -0.46 -17.73 -0.35
CA SER A 149 -0.55 -19.16 -0.65
C SER A 149 0.29 -19.52 -1.88
N PHE A 150 0.76 -20.77 -1.93
CA PHE A 150 1.69 -21.26 -2.95
C PHE A 150 1.09 -22.47 -3.68
N ALA A 151 1.77 -23.62 -3.76
CA ALA A 151 1.13 -24.86 -4.21
C ALA A 151 0.22 -25.45 -3.12
N PRO A 152 -0.79 -26.29 -3.45
CA PRO A 152 -1.75 -26.81 -2.49
C PRO A 152 -1.12 -27.48 -1.27
N GLU A 153 -0.02 -28.23 -1.45
CA GLU A 153 0.69 -28.95 -0.40
C GLU A 153 1.89 -28.18 0.18
N ALA A 154 2.22 -27.00 -0.38
CA ALA A 154 3.37 -26.23 0.05
C ALA A 154 3.06 -25.45 1.34
N VAL A 155 3.95 -25.55 2.32
CA VAL A 155 3.91 -24.71 3.53
C VAL A 155 4.80 -23.50 3.29
N GLY A 156 4.20 -22.32 3.14
CA GLY A 156 4.92 -21.10 2.82
C GLY A 156 5.79 -20.57 3.97
N PHE A 157 5.25 -20.63 5.19
CA PHE A 157 5.86 -20.05 6.40
C PHE A 157 5.95 -21.08 7.53
N PRO A 158 6.79 -22.12 7.40
CA PRO A 158 6.77 -23.27 8.31
C PRO A 158 7.11 -22.94 9.77
N GLY A 159 7.91 -21.90 10.02
CA GLY A 159 8.18 -21.42 11.38
C GLY A 159 7.04 -20.62 12.01
N VAL A 160 6.08 -20.17 11.20
CA VAL A 160 4.93 -19.36 11.62
C VAL A 160 3.69 -20.22 11.79
N SER A 161 3.39 -21.07 10.81
CA SER A 161 2.20 -21.91 10.77
C SER A 161 2.44 -23.17 9.93
N PRO A 162 1.81 -24.32 10.28
CA PRO A 162 1.89 -25.53 9.46
C PRO A 162 0.99 -25.50 8.22
N TRP A 163 0.25 -24.40 7.97
CA TRP A 163 -0.71 -24.35 6.88
C TRP A 163 -0.07 -24.56 5.51
N THR A 164 -0.59 -25.55 4.80
CA THR A 164 -0.39 -25.74 3.37
C THR A 164 -1.11 -24.65 2.57
N GLY A 165 -0.81 -24.51 1.27
CA GLY A 165 -1.48 -23.54 0.40
C GLY A 165 -3.01 -23.73 0.34
N ALA A 166 -3.48 -24.98 0.35
CA ALA A 166 -4.90 -25.28 0.44
C ALA A 166 -5.51 -24.83 1.77
N GLU A 167 -4.84 -25.10 2.90
CA GLU A 167 -5.31 -24.66 4.22
C GLU A 167 -5.29 -23.13 4.35
N ALA A 168 -4.28 -22.45 3.82
CA ALA A 168 -4.24 -20.98 3.79
C ALA A 168 -5.40 -20.38 2.97
N THR A 169 -5.80 -21.05 1.88
CA THR A 169 -6.99 -20.68 1.09
C THR A 169 -8.26 -20.83 1.94
N ASP A 170 -8.41 -21.93 2.68
CA ASP A 170 -9.57 -22.13 3.57
C ASP A 170 -9.56 -21.14 4.75
N GLN A 171 -8.39 -20.78 5.29
CA GLN A 171 -8.27 -19.73 6.31
C GLN A 171 -8.65 -18.36 5.77
N THR A 172 -8.36 -18.07 4.50
CA THR A 172 -8.79 -16.82 3.85
C THR A 172 -10.32 -16.68 3.93
N GLU A 173 -11.05 -17.76 3.64
CA GLU A 173 -12.52 -17.78 3.69
C GLU A 173 -13.04 -17.57 5.12
N ALA A 174 -12.42 -18.24 6.10
CA ALA A 174 -12.79 -18.09 7.51
C ALA A 174 -12.56 -16.66 8.03
N LEU A 175 -11.44 -16.02 7.64
CA LEU A 175 -11.17 -14.63 7.98
C LEU A 175 -12.11 -13.67 7.24
N ALA A 176 -12.39 -13.93 5.96
CA ALA A 176 -13.32 -13.12 5.18
C ALA A 176 -14.74 -13.13 5.78
N GLU A 177 -15.20 -14.29 6.27
CA GLU A 177 -16.47 -14.39 7.00
C GLU A 177 -16.41 -13.61 8.33
N ARG A 178 -15.34 -13.78 9.11
CA ARG A 178 -15.18 -13.12 10.42
C ARG A 178 -15.14 -11.60 10.32
N TYR A 179 -14.49 -11.06 9.30
CA TYR A 179 -14.31 -9.62 9.10
C TYR A 179 -15.23 -9.05 8.02
N ALA A 180 -16.29 -9.77 7.65
CA ALA A 180 -17.26 -9.31 6.66
C ALA A 180 -17.88 -7.95 7.07
N GLY A 181 -17.67 -6.92 6.24
CA GLY A 181 -18.19 -5.58 6.47
C GLY A 181 -17.43 -4.76 7.53
N ASP A 182 -16.25 -5.21 7.98
CA ASP A 182 -15.36 -4.38 8.81
C ASP A 182 -14.89 -3.15 8.01
N ALA A 183 -14.85 -1.99 8.67
CA ALA A 183 -14.52 -0.72 8.02
C ALA A 183 -13.01 -0.50 7.82
N GLN A 184 -12.16 -1.28 8.49
CA GLN A 184 -10.71 -1.16 8.43
C GLN A 184 -10.07 -2.30 7.63
N VAL A 185 -10.70 -3.46 7.54
CA VAL A 185 -10.04 -4.65 7.00
C VAL A 185 -10.88 -5.30 5.91
N ARG A 186 -10.22 -5.58 4.78
CA ARG A 186 -10.78 -6.35 3.67
C ARG A 186 -9.89 -7.56 3.44
N ILE A 187 -10.47 -8.76 3.36
CA ILE A 187 -9.71 -10.00 3.15
C ILE A 187 -9.65 -10.34 1.66
N ALA A 188 -8.52 -10.82 1.19
CA ALA A 188 -8.27 -11.27 -0.18
C ALA A 188 -7.57 -12.63 -0.20
N TYR A 189 -7.79 -13.40 -1.27
CA TYR A 189 -6.89 -14.49 -1.60
C TYR A 189 -5.54 -13.93 -2.07
N GLY A 190 -4.45 -14.51 -1.59
CA GLY A 190 -3.09 -14.14 -1.98
C GLY A 190 -2.31 -15.27 -2.65
N PRO A 191 -2.76 -15.89 -3.76
CA PRO A 191 -1.88 -16.79 -4.50
C PRO A 191 -0.65 -16.00 -4.93
N HIS A 192 0.55 -16.47 -4.55
CA HIS A 192 1.76 -15.68 -4.68
C HIS A 192 2.00 -15.21 -6.13
N ALA A 193 2.15 -16.13 -7.07
CA ALA A 193 2.40 -15.82 -8.47
C ALA A 193 2.10 -17.03 -9.37
N PRO A 194 1.88 -16.86 -10.69
CA PRO A 194 1.62 -17.97 -11.61
C PRO A 194 2.77 -18.97 -11.73
N TYR A 195 4.00 -18.59 -11.34
CA TYR A 195 5.15 -19.50 -11.38
C TYR A 195 5.34 -20.33 -10.10
N THR A 196 4.65 -19.99 -9.01
CA THR A 196 4.66 -20.74 -7.73
C THR A 196 3.36 -21.49 -7.45
N CYS A 197 2.27 -21.12 -8.13
CA CYS A 197 0.94 -21.70 -7.96
C CYS A 197 0.54 -22.48 -9.22
N PRO A 198 0.27 -23.79 -9.14
CA PRO A 198 -0.06 -24.58 -10.32
C PRO A 198 -1.47 -24.25 -10.86
N PRO A 199 -1.76 -24.50 -12.15
CA PRO A 199 -2.99 -24.04 -12.81
C PRO A 199 -4.29 -24.55 -12.18
N GLU A 200 -4.31 -25.78 -11.67
CA GLU A 200 -5.45 -26.35 -10.96
C GLU A 200 -5.77 -25.61 -9.67
N PHE A 201 -4.75 -25.16 -8.94
CA PHE A 201 -4.90 -24.41 -7.70
C PHE A 201 -5.37 -22.98 -7.97
N LEU A 202 -4.78 -22.31 -8.95
CA LEU A 202 -5.21 -20.98 -9.39
C LEU A 202 -6.65 -20.97 -9.90
N ARG A 203 -7.07 -22.01 -10.62
CA ARG A 203 -8.45 -22.18 -11.07
C ARG A 203 -9.42 -22.38 -9.90
N ASP A 204 -9.04 -23.18 -8.90
CA ASP A 204 -9.84 -23.36 -7.68
C ASP A 204 -10.03 -22.03 -6.93
N ILE A 205 -8.93 -21.29 -6.70
CA ILE A 205 -8.97 -19.95 -6.08
C ILE A 205 -9.87 -19.01 -6.89
N ALA A 206 -9.72 -18.95 -8.22
CA ALA A 206 -10.55 -18.10 -9.07
C ALA A 206 -12.05 -18.41 -8.92
N GLN A 207 -12.41 -19.70 -8.95
CA GLN A 207 -13.80 -20.14 -8.78
C GLN A 207 -14.35 -19.82 -7.39
N ARG A 208 -13.53 -19.92 -6.35
CA ARG A 208 -13.91 -19.54 -4.97
C ARG A 208 -14.08 -18.04 -4.82
N ALA A 209 -13.13 -17.26 -5.35
CA ALA A 209 -13.17 -15.80 -5.38
C ALA A 209 -14.46 -15.27 -6.02
N VAL A 210 -14.83 -15.78 -7.20
CA VAL A 210 -16.10 -15.44 -7.87
C VAL A 210 -17.30 -15.84 -7.03
N ARG A 211 -17.33 -17.07 -6.51
CA ARG A 211 -18.48 -17.59 -5.74
C ARG A 211 -18.72 -16.84 -4.43
N LEU A 212 -17.65 -16.45 -3.74
CA LEU A 212 -17.70 -15.87 -2.40
C LEU A 212 -17.59 -14.34 -2.40
N GLY A 213 -17.25 -13.73 -3.55
CA GLY A 213 -17.03 -12.29 -3.65
C GLY A 213 -15.78 -11.82 -2.92
N ILE A 214 -14.80 -12.70 -2.71
CA ILE A 214 -13.52 -12.37 -2.08
C ILE A 214 -12.53 -11.98 -3.20
N PRO A 215 -11.89 -10.80 -3.15
CA PRO A 215 -10.93 -10.37 -4.16
C PRO A 215 -9.64 -11.21 -4.15
N ILE A 216 -8.83 -11.06 -5.18
CA ILE A 216 -7.52 -11.68 -5.32
C ILE A 216 -6.45 -10.59 -5.39
N HIS A 217 -5.38 -10.73 -4.63
CA HIS A 217 -4.15 -9.97 -4.81
C HIS A 217 -3.04 -10.94 -5.23
N THR A 218 -2.26 -10.64 -6.27
CA THR A 218 -1.22 -11.55 -6.79
C THR A 218 -0.17 -10.82 -7.63
N HIS A 219 1.05 -11.37 -7.72
CA HIS A 219 2.09 -10.86 -8.62
C HIS A 219 1.87 -11.38 -10.05
N ILE A 220 1.96 -10.48 -11.03
CA ILE A 220 1.76 -10.83 -12.45
C ILE A 220 2.80 -10.09 -13.31
N SER A 221 3.51 -10.83 -14.16
CA SER A 221 4.43 -10.27 -15.17
C SER A 221 5.45 -9.29 -14.58
N GLU A 222 5.98 -9.62 -13.41
CA GLU A 222 6.95 -8.80 -12.69
C GLU A 222 8.30 -8.78 -13.43
N SER A 223 8.79 -9.95 -13.86
CA SER A 223 10.10 -10.08 -14.49
C SER A 223 10.05 -10.75 -15.86
N ALA A 224 11.03 -10.45 -16.71
CA ALA A 224 11.17 -11.11 -18.02
C ALA A 224 11.39 -12.63 -17.87
N ALA A 225 12.01 -13.05 -16.77
CA ALA A 225 12.23 -14.45 -16.43
C ALA A 225 10.90 -15.17 -16.13
N GLU A 226 10.01 -14.56 -15.35
CA GLU A 226 8.65 -15.07 -15.14
C GLU A 226 7.93 -15.24 -16.49
N VAL A 227 7.90 -14.19 -17.32
CA VAL A 227 7.21 -14.23 -18.61
C VAL A 227 7.75 -15.37 -19.49
N ALA A 228 9.07 -15.56 -19.54
CA ALA A 228 9.68 -16.65 -20.27
C ALA A 228 9.29 -18.02 -19.72
N GLN A 229 9.34 -18.21 -18.39
CA GLN A 229 8.98 -19.45 -17.73
C GLN A 229 7.51 -19.82 -17.96
N ILE A 230 6.59 -18.86 -17.86
CA ILE A 230 5.16 -19.09 -18.09
C ILE A 230 4.88 -19.42 -19.56
N ARG A 231 5.53 -18.74 -20.50
CA ARG A 231 5.45 -19.07 -21.93
C ARG A 231 5.96 -20.47 -22.23
N GLU A 232 7.08 -20.88 -21.63
CA GLU A 232 7.63 -22.22 -21.81
C GLU A 232 6.69 -23.31 -21.27
N ARG A 233 6.14 -23.11 -20.06
CA ARG A 233 5.28 -24.10 -19.39
C ARG A 233 3.88 -24.19 -19.98
N TYR A 234 3.28 -23.05 -20.34
CA TYR A 234 1.84 -22.95 -20.64
C TYR A 234 1.54 -22.38 -22.02
N GLY A 235 2.54 -21.96 -22.80
CA GLY A 235 2.35 -21.47 -24.17
C GLY A 235 1.70 -20.09 -24.26
N ALA A 236 1.59 -19.35 -23.16
CA ALA A 236 0.96 -18.04 -23.06
C ALA A 236 1.78 -17.09 -22.17
N THR A 237 1.53 -15.79 -22.26
CA THR A 237 2.03 -14.81 -21.27
C THR A 237 1.29 -14.96 -19.94
N PRO A 238 1.84 -14.45 -18.81
CA PRO A 238 1.22 -14.66 -17.50
C PRO A 238 -0.23 -14.19 -17.40
N ALA A 239 -0.58 -12.99 -17.88
CA ALA A 239 -1.96 -12.54 -17.80
C ALA A 239 -2.88 -13.36 -18.72
N VAL A 240 -2.48 -13.67 -19.96
CA VAL A 240 -3.29 -14.55 -20.85
C VAL A 240 -3.47 -15.94 -20.25
N HIS A 241 -2.46 -16.49 -19.58
CA HIS A 241 -2.57 -17.76 -18.87
C HIS A 241 -3.61 -17.68 -17.75
N LEU A 242 -3.53 -16.64 -16.90
CA LEU A 242 -4.45 -16.44 -15.77
C LEU A 242 -5.89 -16.17 -16.22
N ASP A 243 -6.08 -15.47 -17.33
CA ASP A 243 -7.39 -15.26 -17.96
C ASP A 243 -8.04 -16.59 -18.37
N ALA A 244 -7.27 -17.48 -18.99
CA ALA A 244 -7.74 -18.82 -19.36
C ALA A 244 -8.10 -19.71 -18.15
N LEU A 245 -7.65 -19.35 -16.94
CA LEU A 245 -8.03 -20.00 -15.69
C LEU A 245 -9.26 -19.35 -15.02
N GLY A 246 -9.77 -18.24 -15.57
CA GLY A 246 -10.90 -17.49 -15.03
C GLY A 246 -10.52 -16.52 -13.90
N LEU A 247 -9.22 -16.24 -13.69
CA LEU A 247 -8.76 -15.41 -12.56
C LEU A 247 -9.41 -14.02 -12.56
N PHE A 248 -9.51 -13.40 -13.74
CA PHE A 248 -10.04 -12.04 -13.91
C PHE A 248 -11.58 -11.99 -14.00
N GLU A 249 -12.28 -13.10 -13.75
CA GLU A 249 -13.72 -13.07 -13.45
C GLU A 249 -13.98 -12.55 -12.03
N ALA A 250 -12.98 -12.63 -11.14
CA ALA A 250 -12.98 -12.02 -9.82
C ALA A 250 -12.42 -10.59 -9.84
N GLU A 251 -12.61 -9.85 -8.75
CA GLU A 251 -11.89 -8.60 -8.53
C GLU A 251 -10.41 -8.91 -8.24
N VAL A 252 -9.50 -8.32 -9.02
CA VAL A 252 -8.05 -8.58 -8.91
C VAL A 252 -7.27 -7.28 -8.71
N LEU A 253 -6.34 -7.30 -7.76
CA LEU A 253 -5.23 -6.35 -7.62
C LEU A 253 -3.93 -7.04 -8.02
N ALA A 254 -3.39 -6.70 -9.19
CA ALA A 254 -2.17 -7.27 -9.74
C ALA A 254 -0.94 -6.41 -9.39
N ALA A 255 0.03 -6.98 -8.68
CA ALA A 255 1.27 -6.30 -8.35
C ALA A 255 2.26 -6.28 -9.54
N HIS A 256 3.05 -5.22 -9.64
CA HIS A 256 4.14 -4.99 -10.60
C HIS A 256 3.72 -4.78 -12.05
N CYS A 257 3.25 -5.84 -12.73
CA CYS A 257 2.80 -5.79 -14.13
C CYS A 257 3.81 -5.19 -15.12
N VAL A 258 5.11 -5.29 -14.86
CA VAL A 258 6.17 -4.62 -15.63
C VAL A 258 6.13 -5.00 -17.12
N HIS A 259 5.83 -6.27 -17.41
CA HIS A 259 5.93 -6.83 -18.75
C HIS A 259 4.57 -7.15 -19.40
N LEU A 260 3.55 -6.34 -19.14
CA LEU A 260 2.29 -6.44 -19.88
C LEU A 260 2.47 -6.05 -21.35
N THR A 261 1.82 -6.80 -22.24
CA THR A 261 1.60 -6.44 -23.63
C THR A 261 0.38 -5.53 -23.80
N ASP A 262 0.25 -4.83 -24.93
CA ASP A 262 -0.91 -3.97 -25.23
C ASP A 262 -2.24 -4.74 -25.09
N GLY A 263 -2.30 -5.99 -25.56
CA GLY A 263 -3.50 -6.82 -25.43
C GLY A 263 -3.82 -7.22 -23.99
N GLU A 264 -2.81 -7.30 -23.11
CA GLU A 264 -3.00 -7.56 -21.67
C GLU A 264 -3.41 -6.29 -20.91
N ILE A 265 -2.93 -5.12 -21.33
CA ILE A 265 -3.43 -3.83 -20.84
C ILE A 265 -4.92 -3.69 -21.19
N GLU A 266 -5.29 -3.99 -22.44
CA GLU A 266 -6.70 -4.01 -22.86
C GLU A 266 -7.53 -5.04 -22.08
N LEU A 267 -6.96 -6.22 -21.80
CA LEU A 267 -7.61 -7.22 -20.95
C LEU A 267 -7.92 -6.64 -19.57
N PHE A 268 -6.94 -6.06 -18.90
CA PHE A 268 -7.10 -5.49 -17.55
C PHE A 268 -8.11 -4.35 -17.53
N ALA A 269 -8.11 -3.50 -18.56
CA ALA A 269 -9.11 -2.45 -18.72
C ALA A 269 -10.53 -3.02 -18.83
N ARG A 270 -10.74 -4.10 -19.58
CA ARG A 270 -12.06 -4.73 -19.76
C ARG A 270 -12.53 -5.48 -18.51
N THR A 271 -11.63 -6.15 -17.80
CA THR A 271 -11.95 -6.92 -16.58
C THR A 271 -12.04 -6.06 -15.34
N GLY A 272 -11.58 -4.79 -15.41
CA GLY A 272 -11.54 -3.90 -14.25
C GLY A 272 -10.45 -4.27 -13.24
N THR A 273 -9.45 -5.07 -13.67
CA THR A 273 -8.28 -5.44 -12.88
C THR A 273 -7.50 -4.19 -12.50
N ALA A 274 -7.23 -4.04 -11.21
CA ALA A 274 -6.39 -2.97 -10.69
C ALA A 274 -4.91 -3.39 -10.71
N VAL A 275 -4.00 -2.43 -10.86
CA VAL A 275 -2.55 -2.66 -10.89
C VAL A 275 -1.87 -1.85 -9.80
N SER A 276 -1.01 -2.49 -8.99
CA SER A 276 -0.08 -1.77 -8.12
C SER A 276 1.24 -1.53 -8.83
N HIS A 277 1.54 -0.26 -9.10
CA HIS A 277 2.82 0.17 -9.63
C HIS A 277 3.85 0.25 -8.50
N ASN A 278 4.93 -0.53 -8.59
CA ASN A 278 5.97 -0.61 -7.55
C ASN A 278 7.33 -0.14 -8.10
N PRO A 279 7.51 1.16 -8.43
CA PRO A 279 8.62 1.62 -9.25
C PRO A 279 10.00 1.42 -8.61
N VAL A 280 10.18 1.72 -7.32
CA VAL A 280 11.50 1.56 -6.69
C VAL A 280 11.92 0.09 -6.69
N SER A 281 11.02 -0.83 -6.30
CA SER A 281 11.31 -2.28 -6.33
C SER A 281 11.65 -2.79 -7.73
N ASN A 282 10.83 -2.43 -8.72
CA ASN A 282 11.06 -2.85 -10.11
C ASN A 282 12.43 -2.39 -10.64
N LEU A 283 12.86 -1.18 -10.26
CA LEU A 283 14.16 -0.63 -10.63
C LEU A 283 15.29 -1.30 -9.84
N LYS A 284 15.15 -1.48 -8.53
CA LYS A 284 16.17 -2.07 -7.65
C LYS A 284 16.47 -3.52 -8.01
N LEU A 285 15.45 -4.30 -8.35
CA LEU A 285 15.60 -5.71 -8.76
C LEU A 285 15.98 -5.89 -10.23
N GLY A 286 16.04 -4.79 -11.01
CA GLY A 286 16.34 -4.85 -12.44
C GLY A 286 15.23 -5.49 -13.28
N ASN A 287 14.00 -5.52 -12.76
CA ASN A 287 12.83 -6.08 -13.43
C ASN A 287 12.35 -5.19 -14.59
N GLY A 288 12.59 -3.88 -14.51
CA GLY A 288 12.41 -2.96 -15.63
C GLY A 288 11.48 -1.80 -15.32
N ILE A 289 10.92 -1.20 -16.37
CA ILE A 289 10.04 -0.03 -16.28
C ILE A 289 8.66 -0.42 -16.79
N ALA A 290 7.67 -0.41 -15.88
CA ALA A 290 6.28 -0.61 -16.22
C ALA A 290 5.74 0.43 -17.22
N ALA A 291 4.66 0.09 -17.92
CA ALA A 291 4.05 0.94 -18.93
C ALA A 291 2.97 1.87 -18.33
N LEU A 292 3.30 2.61 -17.26
CA LEU A 292 2.33 3.48 -16.56
C LEU A 292 1.62 4.49 -17.49
N PRO A 293 2.30 5.19 -18.42
CA PRO A 293 1.61 6.08 -19.37
C PRO A 293 0.54 5.35 -20.18
N GLU A 294 0.84 4.14 -20.65
CA GLU A 294 -0.06 3.30 -21.42
C GLU A 294 -1.23 2.79 -20.56
N TRP A 295 -0.99 2.44 -19.30
CA TRP A 295 -2.04 2.08 -18.33
C TRP A 295 -2.99 3.24 -18.08
N GLN A 296 -2.45 4.45 -17.88
CA GLN A 296 -3.25 5.66 -17.69
C GLN A 296 -4.07 6.00 -18.93
N ALA A 297 -3.49 5.89 -20.13
CA ALA A 297 -4.17 6.12 -21.39
C ALA A 297 -5.31 5.11 -21.64
N ALA A 298 -5.12 3.86 -21.24
CA ALA A 298 -6.13 2.80 -21.32
C ALA A 298 -7.17 2.86 -20.18
N GLY A 299 -7.00 3.74 -19.19
CA GLY A 299 -7.96 3.93 -18.10
C GLY A 299 -7.91 2.83 -17.04
N LEU A 300 -6.77 2.16 -16.84
CA LEU A 300 -6.62 1.16 -15.79
C LEU A 300 -6.83 1.79 -14.40
N ARG A 301 -7.33 0.97 -13.48
CA ARG A 301 -7.30 1.27 -12.04
C ARG A 301 -5.86 1.04 -11.57
N VAL A 302 -5.23 2.06 -11.00
CA VAL A 302 -3.82 2.00 -10.60
C VAL A 302 -3.67 2.49 -9.16
N SER A 303 -2.90 1.76 -8.38
CA SER A 303 -2.35 2.14 -7.08
C SER A 303 -0.82 2.24 -7.15
N LEU A 304 -0.21 2.81 -6.12
CA LEU A 304 1.25 2.89 -5.96
C LEU A 304 1.66 2.03 -4.76
N GLY A 305 2.65 1.16 -4.91
CA GLY A 305 3.10 0.27 -3.84
C GLY A 305 4.59 0.36 -3.60
N THR A 306 5.02 0.04 -2.38
CA THR A 306 6.45 0.02 -2.01
C THR A 306 7.06 -1.37 -2.18
N ASP A 307 6.23 -2.42 -2.29
CA ASP A 307 6.67 -3.81 -2.21
C ASP A 307 7.40 -4.08 -0.86
N SER A 308 8.30 -5.05 -0.79
CA SER A 308 9.08 -5.37 0.40
C SER A 308 10.20 -4.37 0.65
N VAL A 309 10.56 -4.15 1.91
CA VAL A 309 11.79 -3.40 2.24
C VAL A 309 13.08 -4.20 1.98
N ALA A 310 13.00 -5.44 1.50
CA ALA A 310 14.15 -6.17 0.99
C ALA A 310 14.43 -5.80 -0.49
N SER A 311 13.46 -5.22 -1.19
CA SER A 311 13.53 -4.78 -2.59
C SER A 311 13.33 -3.27 -2.76
N ASN A 312 13.21 -2.47 -1.70
CA ASN A 312 12.96 -1.03 -1.77
C ASN A 312 14.17 -0.12 -1.42
N ASN A 313 14.48 0.23 -0.16
CA ASN A 313 14.24 -0.47 1.09
C ASN A 313 13.54 0.41 2.16
N THR A 314 12.61 1.30 1.79
CA THR A 314 11.74 2.05 2.72
C THR A 314 10.25 1.73 2.48
N LEU A 315 9.37 2.16 3.38
CA LEU A 315 7.91 2.19 3.16
C LEU A 315 7.39 3.62 2.89
N ASP A 316 8.25 4.53 2.41
CA ASP A 316 7.93 5.93 2.16
C ASP A 316 7.34 6.12 0.75
N LEU A 317 6.03 6.35 0.67
CA LEU A 317 5.34 6.57 -0.60
C LEU A 317 5.69 7.90 -1.28
N PHE A 318 6.29 8.89 -0.61
CA PHE A 318 6.80 10.09 -1.30
C PHE A 318 7.99 9.75 -2.21
N GLU A 319 8.81 8.77 -1.83
CA GLU A 319 9.87 8.23 -2.69
C GLU A 319 9.27 7.56 -3.93
N GLU A 320 8.22 6.77 -3.75
CA GLU A 320 7.50 6.12 -4.86
C GLU A 320 6.81 7.15 -5.76
N ILE A 321 6.19 8.20 -5.20
CA ILE A 321 5.51 9.26 -5.97
C ILE A 321 6.51 9.95 -6.90
N LYS A 322 7.65 10.35 -6.33
CA LYS A 322 8.69 11.03 -7.09
C LYS A 322 9.28 10.11 -8.15
N THR A 323 9.67 8.89 -7.76
CA THR A 323 10.31 7.91 -8.65
C THR A 323 9.36 7.52 -9.79
N GLY A 324 8.13 7.10 -9.46
CA GLY A 324 7.07 6.76 -10.41
C GLY A 324 6.70 7.92 -11.34
N THR A 325 6.91 9.18 -10.94
CA THR A 325 6.72 10.32 -11.84
C THR A 325 7.91 10.52 -12.79
N ILE A 326 9.14 10.61 -12.25
CA ILE A 326 10.29 11.07 -13.03
C ILE A 326 10.92 9.97 -13.89
N LEU A 327 10.77 8.70 -13.53
CA LEU A 327 11.39 7.59 -14.26
C LEU A 327 10.86 7.51 -15.70
N HIS A 328 9.55 7.66 -15.90
CA HIS A 328 8.95 7.60 -17.25
C HIS A 328 9.36 8.81 -18.09
N ARG A 329 9.43 9.99 -17.46
CA ARG A 329 9.88 11.22 -18.13
C ARG A 329 11.30 11.07 -18.66
N GLY A 330 12.21 10.55 -17.82
CA GLY A 330 13.60 10.29 -18.20
C GLY A 330 13.72 9.21 -19.28
N ALA A 331 13.02 8.08 -19.10
CA ALA A 331 13.08 6.95 -20.03
C ALA A 331 12.48 7.26 -21.41
N ARG A 332 11.51 8.18 -21.50
CA ARG A 332 10.83 8.56 -22.74
C ARG A 332 11.32 9.87 -23.33
N GLY A 333 12.14 10.64 -22.61
CA GLY A 333 12.57 11.97 -23.04
C GLY A 333 11.43 12.98 -23.13
N ASP A 334 10.38 12.79 -22.34
CA ASP A 334 9.18 13.64 -22.33
C ASP A 334 8.81 14.03 -20.90
N ALA A 335 9.03 15.30 -20.54
CA ALA A 335 8.74 15.80 -19.20
C ALA A 335 7.24 15.91 -18.88
N ALA A 336 6.35 15.81 -19.88
CA ALA A 336 4.91 15.96 -19.72
C ALA A 336 4.16 14.62 -19.64
N ILE A 337 4.80 13.50 -19.96
CA ILE A 337 4.13 12.19 -20.17
C ILE A 337 3.45 11.63 -18.91
N VAL A 338 4.01 11.90 -17.72
CA VAL A 338 3.42 11.56 -16.42
C VAL A 338 3.46 12.80 -15.54
N ARG A 339 2.33 13.19 -14.95
CA ARG A 339 2.24 14.37 -14.07
C ARG A 339 2.22 13.95 -12.61
N ALA A 340 2.86 14.74 -11.74
CA ALA A 340 2.84 14.51 -10.30
C ALA A 340 1.41 14.47 -9.73
N ALA A 341 0.49 15.30 -10.25
CA ALA A 341 -0.91 15.27 -9.87
C ALA A 341 -1.56 13.90 -10.11
N ASP A 342 -1.23 13.22 -11.21
CA ASP A 342 -1.79 11.91 -11.53
C ASP A 342 -1.21 10.84 -10.59
N VAL A 343 0.08 10.91 -10.28
CA VAL A 343 0.73 9.95 -9.36
C VAL A 343 0.28 10.16 -7.91
N LEU A 344 0.04 11.41 -7.49
CA LEU A 344 -0.57 11.72 -6.19
C LEU A 344 -2.00 11.17 -6.10
N ASP A 345 -2.81 11.29 -7.16
CA ASP A 345 -4.15 10.70 -7.22
C ASP A 345 -4.10 9.16 -7.20
N ILE A 346 -3.08 8.55 -7.82
CA ILE A 346 -2.75 7.11 -7.72
C ILE A 346 -2.37 6.71 -6.29
N ALA A 347 -1.56 7.51 -5.60
CA ALA A 347 -1.11 7.26 -4.23
C ALA A 347 -2.16 7.60 -3.16
N THR A 348 -3.33 8.12 -3.55
CA THR A 348 -4.41 8.51 -2.64
C THR A 348 -5.74 7.93 -3.12
N ARG A 349 -6.59 8.72 -3.79
CA ARG A 349 -7.97 8.37 -4.15
C ARG A 349 -8.08 7.10 -5.00
N ARG A 350 -7.30 7.00 -6.09
CA ARG A 350 -7.35 5.81 -6.96
C ARG A 350 -6.74 4.60 -6.28
N GLY A 351 -5.71 4.79 -5.46
CA GLY A 351 -5.15 3.74 -4.61
C GLY A 351 -6.19 3.19 -3.64
N ALA A 352 -6.92 4.05 -2.95
CA ALA A 352 -8.01 3.70 -2.05
C ALA A 352 -9.12 2.90 -2.79
N GLU A 353 -9.52 3.36 -3.98
CA GLU A 353 -10.47 2.66 -4.85
C GLU A 353 -9.93 1.30 -5.33
N ALA A 354 -8.63 1.17 -5.57
CA ALA A 354 -8.01 -0.07 -6.02
C ALA A 354 -7.95 -1.13 -4.92
N ILE A 355 -7.64 -0.75 -3.67
CA ILE A 355 -7.54 -1.68 -2.54
C ILE A 355 -8.89 -1.92 -1.82
N GLY A 356 -9.92 -1.14 -2.13
CA GLY A 356 -11.30 -1.37 -1.67
C GLY A 356 -11.77 -0.49 -0.52
N PHE A 357 -11.18 0.71 -0.34
CA PHE A 357 -11.62 1.72 0.64
C PHE A 357 -12.03 3.03 -0.07
N PRO A 358 -13.01 3.02 -0.99
CA PRO A 358 -13.37 4.19 -1.80
C PRO A 358 -13.86 5.39 -0.98
N GLU A 359 -14.22 5.21 0.29
CA GLU A 359 -14.60 6.28 1.21
C GLU A 359 -13.41 7.11 1.73
N THR A 360 -12.17 6.75 1.40
CA THR A 360 -10.94 7.48 1.79
C THR A 360 -10.24 8.09 0.56
N GLY A 361 -9.01 8.59 0.73
CA GLY A 361 -8.14 9.01 -0.37
C GLY A 361 -8.47 10.36 -1.01
N ALA A 362 -9.52 11.06 -0.56
CA ALA A 362 -9.83 12.42 -0.97
C ALA A 362 -10.38 13.26 0.20
N LEU A 363 -9.95 14.52 0.28
CA LEU A 363 -10.45 15.49 1.27
C LEU A 363 -11.68 16.21 0.73
N GLU A 364 -12.84 15.57 0.86
CA GLU A 364 -14.14 16.10 0.42
C GLU A 364 -15.26 15.67 1.37
N ALA A 365 -16.34 16.45 1.44
CA ALA A 365 -17.45 16.15 2.34
C ALA A 365 -18.08 14.76 2.05
N GLY A 366 -18.36 14.01 3.11
CA GLY A 366 -18.93 12.66 3.05
C GLY A 366 -17.89 11.52 3.11
N ARG A 367 -16.62 11.79 2.79
CA ARG A 367 -15.52 10.83 2.94
C ARG A 367 -15.01 10.73 4.37
N LEU A 368 -14.21 9.71 4.66
CA LEU A 368 -13.55 9.55 5.96
C LEU A 368 -12.30 10.44 6.04
N ALA A 369 -12.07 10.99 7.23
CA ALA A 369 -10.93 11.85 7.56
C ALA A 369 -9.65 11.01 7.76
N ASP A 370 -9.20 10.43 6.66
CA ASP A 370 -7.86 9.86 6.49
C ASP A 370 -6.99 10.99 5.91
N VAL A 371 -6.36 11.77 6.79
CA VAL A 371 -5.67 13.03 6.45
C VAL A 371 -4.30 13.09 7.10
N ILE A 372 -3.33 13.61 6.36
CA ILE A 372 -1.98 13.90 6.85
C ILE A 372 -1.69 15.39 6.77
N ALA A 373 -0.89 15.87 7.72
CA ALA A 373 -0.35 17.24 7.71
C ALA A 373 1.17 17.20 7.58
N LEU A 374 1.70 17.91 6.59
CA LEU A 374 3.13 18.01 6.32
C LEU A 374 3.66 19.39 6.69
N ASP A 375 4.81 19.43 7.35
CA ASP A 375 5.58 20.64 7.64
C ASP A 375 6.18 21.22 6.36
N VAL A 376 5.87 22.48 6.08
CA VAL A 376 6.40 23.24 4.93
C VAL A 376 7.25 24.43 5.37
N THR A 377 7.75 24.41 6.61
CA THR A 377 8.66 25.43 7.14
C THR A 377 10.14 25.14 6.89
N GLY A 378 10.46 23.91 6.44
CA GLY A 378 11.82 23.47 6.14
C GLY A 378 12.41 24.05 4.85
N SER A 379 13.74 23.98 4.73
CA SER A 379 14.48 24.49 3.56
C SER A 379 14.13 23.80 2.23
N SER A 380 13.59 22.58 2.28
CA SER A 380 13.07 21.86 1.11
C SER A 380 11.75 22.44 0.57
N ALA A 381 11.02 23.16 1.40
CA ALA A 381 9.71 23.73 1.07
C ALA A 381 9.75 25.24 0.75
N ILE A 382 10.71 25.99 1.32
CA ILE A 382 10.77 27.45 1.20
C ILE A 382 11.46 27.89 -0.12
N PRO A 383 10.90 28.86 -0.88
CA PRO A 383 9.63 29.55 -0.64
C PRO A 383 8.41 28.67 -0.97
N PHE A 384 7.46 28.61 -0.04
CA PHE A 384 6.22 27.86 -0.22
C PHE A 384 5.08 28.80 -0.65
N GLU A 385 4.37 28.41 -1.70
CA GLU A 385 3.10 29.01 -2.12
C GLU A 385 2.08 27.91 -2.37
N ALA A 386 0.81 28.11 -1.97
CA ALA A 386 -0.26 27.12 -2.17
C ALA A 386 -0.41 26.69 -3.65
N ALA A 387 -0.16 27.61 -4.60
CA ALA A 387 -0.18 27.31 -6.03
C ALA A 387 0.87 26.26 -6.47
N SER A 388 1.95 26.10 -5.68
CA SER A 388 3.02 25.11 -5.92
C SER A 388 2.83 23.80 -5.16
N LEU A 389 1.72 23.63 -4.41
CA LEU A 389 1.53 22.48 -3.52
C LEU A 389 1.72 21.13 -4.22
N VAL A 390 1.12 20.93 -5.39
CA VAL A 390 1.29 19.68 -6.16
C VAL A 390 2.75 19.44 -6.55
N SER A 391 3.48 20.49 -6.90
CA SER A 391 4.91 20.39 -7.20
C SER A 391 5.73 20.05 -5.96
N HIS A 392 5.40 20.65 -4.82
CA HIS A 392 6.07 20.36 -3.55
C HIS A 392 5.85 18.91 -3.15
N LEU A 393 4.59 18.46 -3.07
CA LEU A 393 4.24 17.08 -2.72
C LEU A 393 4.82 16.04 -3.68
N GLY A 394 4.88 16.35 -4.98
CA GLY A 394 5.36 15.39 -5.99
C GLY A 394 6.88 15.31 -6.16
N PHE A 395 7.63 16.35 -5.75
CA PHE A 395 9.06 16.45 -6.09
C PHE A 395 9.99 16.83 -4.94
N ALA A 396 9.47 17.42 -3.86
CA ALA A 396 10.27 17.95 -2.76
C ALA A 396 9.95 17.31 -1.41
N ALA A 397 8.67 17.01 -1.14
CA ALA A 397 8.22 16.38 0.10
C ALA A 397 8.81 14.98 0.26
N THR A 398 9.00 14.59 1.52
CA THR A 398 9.43 13.29 1.98
C THR A 398 8.54 12.84 3.13
N GLY A 399 8.53 11.55 3.47
CA GLY A 399 7.80 11.07 4.64
C GLY A 399 8.22 11.76 5.95
N GLY A 400 9.48 12.22 6.04
CA GLY A 400 9.99 12.95 7.21
C GLY A 400 9.37 14.34 7.43
N ASP A 401 8.64 14.87 6.44
CA ASP A 401 7.89 16.12 6.55
C ASP A 401 6.51 15.91 7.23
N VAL A 402 6.04 14.67 7.36
CA VAL A 402 4.76 14.36 8.02
C VAL A 402 4.85 14.62 9.52
N ARG A 403 3.90 15.41 10.05
CA ARG A 403 3.80 15.74 11.48
C ARG A 403 2.51 15.27 12.11
N HIS A 404 1.43 15.18 11.36
CA HIS A 404 0.15 14.69 11.87
C HIS A 404 -0.46 13.67 10.94
N VAL A 405 -1.04 12.62 11.52
CA VAL A 405 -1.83 11.61 10.79
C VAL A 405 -3.12 11.36 11.54
N PHE A 406 -4.23 11.48 10.82
CA PHE A 406 -5.55 11.07 11.25
C PHE A 406 -6.04 9.94 10.35
N ILE A 407 -6.59 8.88 10.93
CA ILE A 407 -7.19 7.77 10.19
C ILE A 407 -8.61 7.56 10.70
N GLY A 408 -9.61 7.71 9.84
CA GLY A 408 -11.02 7.72 10.21
C GLY A 408 -11.32 8.78 11.28
N GLY A 409 -10.64 9.93 11.24
CA GLY A 409 -10.75 11.00 12.23
C GLY A 409 -10.04 10.75 13.56
N ARG A 410 -9.46 9.56 13.80
CA ARG A 410 -8.62 9.30 14.97
C ARG A 410 -7.22 9.85 14.74
N HIS A 411 -6.76 10.76 15.60
CA HIS A 411 -5.37 11.25 15.57
C HIS A 411 -4.44 10.12 16.04
N VAL A 412 -3.61 9.59 15.15
CA VAL A 412 -2.73 8.44 15.43
C VAL A 412 -1.25 8.82 15.53
N TYR A 413 -0.89 9.99 15.00
CA TYR A 413 0.47 10.54 15.01
C TYR A 413 0.42 12.05 15.13
N ALA A 414 1.21 12.63 16.02
CA ALA A 414 1.21 14.07 16.30
C ALA A 414 2.62 14.56 16.62
N GLU A 415 3.08 15.62 15.94
CA GLU A 415 4.35 16.30 16.18
C GLU A 415 5.57 15.34 16.23
N GLY A 416 5.55 14.29 15.41
CA GLY A 416 6.63 13.30 15.39
C GLY A 416 6.43 12.08 16.31
N GLU A 417 5.33 12.01 17.07
CA GLU A 417 5.08 10.97 18.07
C GLU A 417 3.84 10.12 17.76
N HIS A 418 3.94 8.80 17.97
CA HIS A 418 2.79 7.89 17.86
C HIS A 418 1.86 7.99 19.06
N LEU A 419 0.56 8.00 18.79
CA LEU A 419 -0.50 8.03 19.81
C LEU A 419 -1.18 6.67 20.02
N THR A 420 -1.00 5.73 19.09
CA THR A 420 -1.64 4.41 19.11
C THR A 420 -0.68 3.23 19.19
N LEU A 421 0.62 3.47 18.95
CA LEU A 421 1.68 2.47 18.94
C LEU A 421 2.82 2.90 19.87
N ASP A 422 3.40 1.94 20.59
CA ASP A 422 4.65 2.14 21.33
C ASP A 422 5.84 1.92 20.38
N ALA A 423 6.16 2.97 19.61
CA ALA A 423 7.16 2.89 18.54
C ALA A 423 8.54 2.46 19.05
N ASP A 424 8.96 2.94 20.22
CA ASP A 424 10.26 2.60 20.80
C ASP A 424 10.32 1.13 21.23
N ALA A 425 9.28 0.61 21.87
CA ALA A 425 9.21 -0.80 22.22
C ALA A 425 9.16 -1.70 20.97
N ILE A 426 8.41 -1.30 19.94
CA ILE A 426 8.32 -2.02 18.66
C ILE A 426 9.69 -2.07 17.98
N ARG A 427 10.37 -0.92 17.85
CA ARG A 427 11.72 -0.83 17.26
C ARG A 427 12.73 -1.70 18.03
N ALA A 428 12.69 -1.69 19.35
CA ALA A 428 13.57 -2.52 20.18
C ALA A 428 13.31 -4.03 19.96
N ARG A 429 12.03 -4.45 19.92
CA ARG A 429 11.66 -5.85 19.64
C ARG A 429 12.05 -6.27 18.23
N ALA A 430 11.86 -5.42 17.23
CA ALA A 430 12.25 -5.71 15.85
C ALA A 430 13.77 -5.84 15.70
N ALA A 431 14.55 -4.99 16.37
CA ALA A 431 16.01 -5.11 16.40
C ALA A 431 16.47 -6.45 17.02
N ALA A 432 15.81 -6.87 18.11
CA ALA A 432 16.08 -8.18 18.73
C ALA A 432 15.71 -9.36 17.81
N ALA A 433 14.56 -9.28 17.13
CA ALA A 433 14.12 -10.28 16.15
C ALA A 433 15.11 -10.40 14.98
N ARG A 434 15.56 -9.28 14.40
CA ARG A 434 16.58 -9.25 13.34
C ARG A 434 17.89 -9.91 13.77
N ALA A 435 18.36 -9.61 14.98
CA ALA A 435 19.59 -10.20 15.52
C ALA A 435 19.48 -11.73 15.60
N ARG A 436 18.37 -12.24 16.15
CA ARG A 436 18.09 -13.68 16.24
C ARG A 436 18.03 -14.35 14.87
N LEU A 437 17.34 -13.76 13.89
CA LEU A 437 17.26 -14.28 12.52
C LEU A 437 18.64 -14.35 11.84
N SER A 438 19.46 -13.32 12.07
CA SER A 438 20.82 -13.26 11.51
C SER A 438 21.73 -14.35 12.10
N ASP A 439 21.55 -14.71 13.37
CA ASP A 439 22.30 -15.79 14.00
C ASP A 439 21.88 -17.17 13.46
N ALA A 440 20.57 -17.40 13.29
CA ALA A 440 20.05 -18.66 12.74
C ALA A 440 20.57 -18.93 11.32
N ALA A 441 20.60 -17.91 10.46
CA ALA A 441 21.08 -18.02 9.09
C ALA A 441 22.59 -18.30 8.95
N ARG A 442 23.38 -18.15 10.03
CA ARG A 442 24.83 -18.46 10.04
C ARG A 442 25.12 -19.89 10.51
N THR A 443 24.15 -20.54 11.13
CA THR A 443 24.30 -21.89 11.69
C THR A 443 23.83 -23.00 10.75
N ASP A 444 23.11 -22.64 9.68
CA ASP A 444 22.75 -23.48 8.54
C ASP A 444 23.75 -23.28 7.38
#